data_AF-A0ABD7YQ66-F1
#
_entry.id   AF-A0ABD7YQ66-F1
#
_cell.length_a   1.000
_cell.length_b   1.000
_cell.length_c   1.000
_cell.angle_alpha   90.00
_cell.angle_beta   90.00
_cell.angle_gamma   90.00
#
_symmetry.space_group_name_H-M   'P 1'
#
loop_
_entity.id
_entity.type
_entity.pdbx_description
1 polymer ?
#
loop_
_entity_poly.entity_id
_entity_poly.type
_entity_poly.pdbx_seq_one_letter_code
_entity_poly.pdbx_strand_id
1 'polypeptide(L)'
;MKNRALELARLRGVLSGIGTDKSINESELLFLDAWLRDRQETLNDNGDVIDLLEQISDVLEDGVITQEEMEDTLNLIDCILEYQDNPPITDDQQEVFGFIQGVVSDGCVRDIELKHILKTLKPLSDVPMFALLSQRIDQQRNDHDKLIATLKSFSGFYFNETGTTQDWSCFLGDAIPDDFNFDGAKVCFTGGITGVPRSSLKRQVSNMGAVFSKSFSSGVDILVVGDECSRGWIENNYGTKLDAACKLKLKGGKVLIVSSNEWLVRASNVVDPRLDAREKAWAKFGDALCFDSLVKAVNRVCEGVPLTVSEYQNEELDRWVVAIHRQWKSGKPLKKMELFFEHSLYHYNVETGEQTDRARPWVVGGGESPVVSFQHKNNAFERFRELAASLVALHS
;
A
#
# COMPACT_ATOMS: atom_id res chain seq x y z
N MET A 1 -13.51 -17.59 0.73
CA MET A 1 -14.62 -17.79 -0.22
C MET A 1 -14.71 -16.55 -1.08
N LYS A 2 -14.19 -16.63 -2.31
CA LYS A 2 -14.45 -15.62 -3.34
C LYS A 2 -15.96 -15.65 -3.62
N ASN A 3 -16.60 -14.49 -3.79
CA ASN A 3 -18.04 -14.43 -4.01
C ASN A 3 -18.33 -14.81 -5.48
N ARG A 4 -18.95 -15.97 -5.69
CA ARG A 4 -19.26 -16.52 -7.02
C ARG A 4 -19.93 -15.53 -7.95
N ALA A 5 -20.89 -14.74 -7.45
CA ALA A 5 -21.59 -13.76 -8.27
C ALA A 5 -20.65 -12.66 -8.80
N LEU A 6 -19.67 -12.23 -7.99
CA LEU A 6 -18.67 -11.24 -8.40
C LEU A 6 -17.73 -11.79 -9.47
N GLU A 7 -17.30 -13.05 -9.34
CA GLU A 7 -16.42 -13.68 -10.33
C GLU A 7 -17.14 -13.92 -11.67
N LEU A 8 -18.43 -14.28 -11.66
CA LEU A 8 -19.22 -14.39 -12.89
C LEU A 8 -19.45 -13.03 -13.55
N ALA A 9 -19.69 -11.96 -12.78
CA ALA A 9 -19.76 -10.61 -13.32
C ALA A 9 -18.43 -10.18 -13.94
N ARG A 10 -17.32 -10.52 -13.28
CA ARG A 10 -15.98 -10.29 -13.81
C ARG A 10 -15.71 -11.08 -15.09
N LEU A 11 -16.12 -12.35 -15.15
CA LEU A 11 -15.99 -13.18 -16.37
C LEU A 11 -16.69 -12.53 -17.56
N ARG A 12 -17.96 -12.11 -17.41
CA ARG A 12 -18.69 -11.41 -18.48
C ARG A 12 -17.95 -10.17 -18.96
N GLY A 13 -17.40 -9.40 -18.02
CA GLY A 13 -16.50 -8.30 -18.32
C GLY A 13 -15.33 -8.74 -19.17
N VAL A 14 -14.55 -9.73 -18.70
CA VAL A 14 -13.37 -10.27 -19.39
C VAL A 14 -13.69 -10.69 -20.82
N LEU A 15 -14.75 -11.48 -20.99
CA LEU A 15 -15.22 -11.96 -22.30
C LEU A 15 -15.57 -10.80 -23.23
N SER A 16 -16.32 -9.80 -22.73
CA SER A 16 -16.65 -8.62 -23.52
C SER A 16 -15.41 -7.78 -23.87
N GLY A 17 -14.42 -7.74 -22.97
CA GLY A 17 -13.15 -7.06 -23.19
C GLY A 17 -12.37 -7.68 -24.34
N ILE A 18 -12.14 -9.00 -24.29
CA ILE A 18 -11.45 -9.79 -25.33
C ILE A 18 -12.20 -9.69 -26.67
N GLY A 19 -13.53 -9.83 -26.66
CA GLY A 19 -14.33 -9.78 -27.89
C GLY A 19 -14.61 -8.37 -28.43
N THR A 20 -13.95 -7.32 -27.92
CA THR A 20 -14.31 -5.92 -28.22
C THR A 20 -14.16 -5.56 -29.69
N ASP A 21 -13.09 -6.02 -30.32
CA ASP A 21 -12.69 -5.69 -31.67
C ASP A 21 -13.11 -6.74 -32.72
N LYS A 22 -13.73 -7.84 -32.27
CA LYS A 22 -14.09 -9.02 -33.06
C LYS A 22 -12.90 -9.84 -33.59
N SER A 23 -11.77 -9.85 -32.88
CA SER A 23 -10.66 -10.76 -33.14
C SER A 23 -9.97 -11.13 -31.84
N ILE A 24 -9.90 -12.43 -31.55
CA ILE A 24 -9.09 -12.96 -30.44
C ILE A 24 -7.69 -13.32 -30.94
N ASN A 25 -6.67 -13.10 -30.12
CA ASN A 25 -5.29 -13.54 -30.37
C ASN A 25 -4.80 -14.58 -29.36
N GLU A 26 -3.66 -15.22 -29.64
CA GLU A 26 -3.08 -16.27 -28.79
C GLU A 26 -2.84 -15.81 -27.35
N SER A 27 -2.44 -14.55 -27.13
CA SER A 27 -2.18 -14.03 -25.78
C SER A 27 -3.47 -13.88 -24.97
N GLU A 28 -4.56 -13.45 -25.62
CA GLU A 28 -5.88 -13.35 -25.01
C GLU A 28 -6.48 -14.74 -24.71
N LEU A 29 -6.26 -15.72 -25.60
CA LEU A 29 -6.66 -17.11 -25.37
C LEU A 29 -5.95 -17.70 -24.14
N LEU A 30 -4.62 -17.55 -24.07
CA LEU A 30 -3.82 -18.05 -22.95
C LEU A 30 -4.18 -17.32 -21.64
N PHE A 31 -4.50 -16.03 -21.73
CA PHE A 31 -5.01 -15.27 -20.60
C PHE A 31 -6.34 -15.84 -20.10
N LEU A 32 -7.29 -16.10 -21.01
CA LEU A 32 -8.59 -16.65 -20.68
C LEU A 32 -8.48 -18.05 -20.06
N ASP A 33 -7.64 -18.92 -20.61
CA ASP A 33 -7.32 -20.24 -20.05
C ASP A 33 -6.84 -20.12 -18.60
N ALA A 34 -5.80 -19.32 -18.37
CA ALA A 34 -5.22 -19.12 -17.06
C ALA A 34 -6.22 -18.46 -16.08
N TRP A 35 -7.09 -17.57 -16.56
CA TRP A 35 -8.08 -16.90 -15.73
C TRP A 35 -9.16 -17.89 -15.25
N LEU A 36 -9.64 -18.75 -16.15
CA LEU A 36 -10.66 -19.77 -15.87
C LEU A 36 -10.11 -20.84 -14.94
N ARG A 37 -8.90 -21.36 -15.20
CA ARG A 37 -8.27 -22.41 -14.38
C ARG A 37 -8.00 -21.95 -12.94
N ASP A 38 -7.51 -20.74 -12.73
CA ASP A 38 -7.29 -20.16 -11.38
C ASP A 38 -8.60 -20.02 -10.56
N ARG A 39 -9.75 -20.03 -11.25
CA ARG A 39 -11.08 -19.87 -10.65
C ARG A 39 -11.94 -21.12 -10.76
N GLN A 40 -11.41 -22.21 -11.29
CA GLN A 40 -12.17 -23.43 -11.56
C GLN A 40 -12.82 -23.98 -10.29
N GLU A 41 -12.12 -24.00 -9.15
CA GLU A 41 -12.70 -24.44 -7.88
C GLU A 41 -13.94 -23.63 -7.44
N THR A 42 -14.03 -22.37 -7.87
CA THR A 42 -15.14 -21.46 -7.52
C THR A 42 -16.27 -21.49 -8.54
N LEU A 43 -15.97 -21.84 -9.80
CA LEU A 43 -16.87 -21.72 -10.95
C LEU A 43 -17.17 -23.06 -11.66
N ASN A 44 -16.73 -24.20 -11.11
CA ASN A 44 -16.78 -25.53 -11.74
C ASN A 44 -18.15 -26.06 -12.15
N ASP A 45 -19.25 -25.48 -11.68
CA ASP A 45 -20.62 -25.91 -11.98
C ASP A 45 -21.35 -24.97 -12.96
N ASN A 46 -20.69 -23.92 -13.45
CA ASN A 46 -21.24 -23.04 -14.47
C ASN A 46 -20.98 -23.60 -15.86
N GLY A 47 -22.05 -23.79 -16.65
CA GLY A 47 -21.99 -24.34 -18.02
C GLY A 47 -21.05 -23.53 -18.92
N ASP A 48 -21.20 -22.21 -18.96
CA ASP A 48 -20.37 -21.33 -19.79
C ASP A 48 -18.86 -21.49 -19.50
N VAL A 49 -18.49 -21.62 -18.22
CA VAL A 49 -17.10 -21.85 -17.79
C VAL A 49 -16.59 -23.23 -18.22
N ILE A 50 -17.44 -24.26 -18.14
CA ILE A 50 -17.10 -25.61 -18.60
C ILE A 50 -16.90 -25.60 -20.12
N ASP A 51 -17.84 -25.05 -20.87
CA ASP A 51 -17.82 -24.99 -22.34
C ASP A 51 -16.58 -24.22 -22.82
N LEU A 52 -16.24 -23.09 -22.18
CA LEU A 52 -15.01 -22.34 -22.48
C LEU A 52 -13.74 -23.15 -22.18
N LEU A 53 -13.68 -23.83 -21.04
CA LEU A 53 -12.51 -24.65 -20.68
C LEU A 53 -12.33 -25.84 -21.63
N GLU A 54 -13.42 -26.46 -22.06
CA GLU A 54 -13.39 -27.55 -23.06
C GLU A 54 -12.91 -27.03 -24.40
N GLN A 55 -13.54 -25.96 -24.94
CA GLN A 55 -13.13 -25.33 -26.19
C GLN A 55 -11.64 -24.95 -26.17
N ILE A 56 -11.17 -24.25 -25.14
CA ILE A 56 -9.77 -23.83 -25.06
C ILE A 56 -8.82 -25.02 -24.91
N SER A 57 -9.22 -26.07 -24.18
CA SER A 57 -8.38 -27.27 -24.04
C SER A 57 -8.23 -27.99 -25.38
N ASP A 58 -9.28 -28.04 -26.20
CA ASP A 58 -9.24 -28.62 -27.54
C ASP A 58 -8.30 -27.83 -28.47
N VAL A 59 -8.41 -26.48 -28.46
CA VAL A 59 -7.50 -25.62 -29.25
C VAL A 59 -6.03 -25.79 -28.85
N LEU A 60 -5.75 -26.05 -27.57
CA LEU A 60 -4.38 -26.19 -27.07
C LEU A 60 -3.83 -27.62 -27.17
N GLU A 61 -4.64 -28.61 -27.53
CA GLU A 61 -4.30 -30.04 -27.43
C GLU A 61 -3.13 -30.44 -28.36
N ASP A 62 -3.16 -29.98 -29.61
CA ASP A 62 -2.16 -30.35 -30.62
C ASP A 62 -0.92 -29.42 -30.63
N GLY A 63 -0.96 -28.34 -29.85
CA GLY A 63 0.08 -27.34 -29.73
C GLY A 63 0.17 -26.35 -30.91
N VAL A 64 -0.83 -26.31 -31.80
CA VAL A 64 -0.89 -25.43 -32.97
C VAL A 64 -2.22 -24.69 -32.98
N ILE A 65 -2.21 -23.41 -32.62
CA ILE A 65 -3.42 -22.57 -32.64
C ILE A 65 -3.68 -22.11 -34.08
N THR A 66 -4.82 -22.49 -34.65
CA THR A 66 -5.25 -22.10 -36.00
C THR A 66 -6.23 -20.92 -35.98
N GLN A 67 -6.38 -20.26 -37.12
CA GLN A 67 -7.35 -19.16 -37.25
C GLN A 67 -8.81 -19.66 -37.10
N GLU A 68 -9.13 -20.85 -37.59
CA GLU A 68 -10.47 -21.45 -37.49
C GLU A 68 -10.86 -21.68 -36.02
N GLU A 69 -9.94 -22.22 -35.22
CA GLU A 69 -10.13 -22.41 -33.78
C GLU A 69 -10.31 -21.10 -33.00
N MET A 70 -9.62 -20.03 -33.43
CA MET A 70 -9.81 -18.70 -32.86
C MET A 70 -11.16 -18.10 -33.21
N GLU A 71 -11.62 -18.29 -34.46
CA GLU A 71 -12.96 -17.88 -34.86
C GLU A 71 -14.04 -18.67 -34.08
N ASP A 72 -13.86 -19.97 -33.90
CA ASP A 72 -14.78 -20.81 -33.10
C ASP A 72 -14.82 -20.40 -31.62
N THR A 73 -13.66 -20.11 -31.03
CA THR A 73 -13.57 -19.59 -29.66
C THR A 73 -14.28 -18.24 -29.54
N LEU A 74 -14.07 -17.33 -30.49
CA LEU A 74 -14.75 -16.04 -30.51
C LEU A 74 -16.28 -16.20 -30.69
N ASN A 75 -16.72 -17.14 -31.52
CA ASN A 75 -18.14 -17.45 -31.68
C ASN A 75 -18.76 -17.95 -30.37
N LEU A 76 -18.07 -18.82 -29.63
CA LEU A 76 -18.51 -19.26 -28.31
C LEU A 76 -18.61 -18.09 -27.32
N ILE A 77 -17.61 -17.20 -27.31
CA ILE A 77 -17.64 -15.98 -26.49
C ILE A 77 -18.85 -15.11 -26.85
N ASP A 78 -19.09 -14.88 -28.14
CA ASP A 78 -20.24 -14.11 -28.61
C ASP A 78 -21.58 -14.78 -28.25
N CYS A 79 -21.66 -16.11 -28.29
CA CYS A 79 -22.83 -16.89 -27.83
C CYS A 79 -23.08 -16.72 -26.32
N ILE A 80 -22.04 -16.75 -25.48
CA ILE A 80 -22.17 -16.54 -24.03
C ILE A 80 -22.60 -15.12 -23.71
N LEU A 81 -22.15 -14.14 -24.51
CA LEU A 81 -22.53 -12.73 -24.37
C LEU A 81 -23.88 -12.39 -25.02
N GLU A 82 -24.60 -13.36 -25.61
CA GLU A 82 -25.86 -13.11 -26.31
C GLU A 82 -26.82 -12.25 -25.48
N TYR A 83 -27.49 -11.32 -26.16
CA TYR A 83 -28.40 -10.32 -25.57
C TYR A 83 -27.74 -9.21 -24.72
N GLN A 84 -26.41 -9.14 -24.65
CA GLN A 84 -25.70 -8.00 -24.04
C GLN A 84 -25.19 -6.99 -25.08
N ASP A 85 -25.25 -5.70 -24.74
CA ASP A 85 -24.55 -4.67 -25.50
C ASP A 85 -23.02 -4.84 -25.31
N ASN A 86 -22.24 -4.87 -26.40
CA ASN A 86 -20.78 -4.77 -26.33
C ASN A 86 -20.33 -3.35 -26.76
N PRO A 87 -19.70 -2.54 -25.89
CA PRO A 87 -19.32 -2.88 -24.53
C PRO A 87 -20.52 -2.75 -23.57
N PRO A 88 -20.47 -3.41 -22.41
CA PRO A 88 -21.57 -3.48 -21.46
C PRO A 88 -21.95 -2.08 -20.98
N ILE A 89 -23.26 -1.80 -20.96
CA ILE A 89 -23.80 -0.66 -20.24
C ILE A 89 -24.19 -1.17 -18.86
N THR A 90 -23.30 -0.97 -17.89
CA THR A 90 -23.40 -1.58 -16.57
C THR A 90 -22.95 -0.62 -15.47
N ASP A 91 -23.56 -0.74 -14.30
CA ASP A 91 -23.11 -0.13 -13.05
C ASP A 91 -22.43 -1.18 -12.13
N ASP A 92 -22.25 -2.42 -12.61
CA ASP A 92 -21.47 -3.44 -11.93
C ASP A 92 -19.98 -3.17 -12.10
N GLN A 93 -19.32 -2.81 -11.01
CA GLN A 93 -17.88 -2.57 -10.99
C GLN A 93 -17.08 -3.78 -11.47
N GLN A 94 -17.49 -5.00 -11.09
CA GLN A 94 -16.75 -6.22 -11.44
C GLN A 94 -16.75 -6.49 -12.94
N GLU A 95 -17.85 -6.18 -13.61
CA GLU A 95 -17.97 -6.29 -15.06
C GLU A 95 -17.08 -5.25 -15.77
N VAL A 96 -17.02 -4.00 -15.27
CA VAL A 96 -16.10 -2.99 -15.81
C VAL A 96 -14.63 -3.33 -15.55
N PHE A 97 -14.30 -3.86 -14.36
CA PHE A 97 -12.95 -4.36 -14.06
C PHE A 97 -12.58 -5.52 -14.99
N GLY A 98 -13.46 -6.50 -15.17
CA GLY A 98 -13.25 -7.60 -16.10
C GLY A 98 -13.07 -7.11 -17.53
N PHE A 99 -13.90 -6.16 -17.97
CA PHE A 99 -13.80 -5.56 -19.31
C PHE A 99 -12.41 -4.97 -19.56
N ILE A 100 -11.91 -4.15 -18.63
CA ILE A 100 -10.57 -3.59 -18.75
C ILE A 100 -9.50 -4.69 -18.68
N GLN A 101 -9.68 -5.74 -17.88
CA GLN A 101 -8.75 -6.89 -17.82
C GLN A 101 -8.64 -7.60 -19.17
N GLY A 102 -9.77 -7.89 -19.81
CA GLY A 102 -9.80 -8.49 -21.15
C GLY A 102 -9.06 -7.63 -22.15
N VAL A 103 -9.39 -6.33 -22.20
CA VAL A 103 -8.76 -5.36 -23.12
C VAL A 103 -7.25 -5.22 -22.94
N VAL A 104 -6.71 -5.31 -21.71
CA VAL A 104 -5.26 -5.12 -21.48
C VAL A 104 -4.47 -6.43 -21.46
N SER A 105 -5.12 -7.57 -21.69
CA SER A 105 -4.54 -8.89 -21.46
C SER A 105 -3.36 -9.21 -22.36
N ASP A 106 -3.40 -8.76 -23.62
CA ASP A 106 -2.31 -8.86 -24.60
C ASP A 106 -1.33 -7.66 -24.55
N GLY A 107 -1.63 -6.67 -23.70
CA GLY A 107 -0.85 -5.44 -23.58
C GLY A 107 -1.02 -4.44 -24.72
N CYS A 108 -1.96 -4.63 -25.64
CA CYS A 108 -2.28 -3.71 -26.73
C CYS A 108 -3.66 -3.09 -26.48
N VAL A 109 -3.78 -1.76 -26.62
CA VAL A 109 -5.08 -1.07 -26.48
C VAL A 109 -5.34 -0.23 -27.72
N ARG A 110 -6.31 -0.65 -28.51
CA ARG A 110 -6.76 0.00 -29.75
C ARG A 110 -7.76 1.11 -29.47
N ASP A 111 -7.95 1.98 -30.44
CA ASP A 111 -8.89 3.10 -30.35
C ASP A 111 -10.34 2.67 -30.09
N ILE A 112 -10.75 1.53 -30.65
CA ILE A 112 -12.10 0.97 -30.44
C ILE A 112 -12.29 0.53 -28.99
N GLU A 113 -11.30 -0.16 -28.42
CA GLU A 113 -11.28 -0.61 -27.03
C GLU A 113 -11.24 0.59 -26.08
N LEU A 114 -10.39 1.58 -26.36
CA LEU A 114 -10.32 2.79 -25.54
C LEU A 114 -11.64 3.55 -25.52
N LYS A 115 -12.31 3.67 -26.67
CA LYS A 115 -13.64 4.26 -26.78
C LYS A 115 -14.67 3.47 -25.95
N HIS A 116 -14.56 2.14 -25.96
CA HIS A 116 -15.44 1.26 -25.23
C HIS A 116 -15.21 1.32 -23.71
N ILE A 117 -13.95 1.35 -23.25
CA ILE A 117 -13.59 1.62 -21.86
C ILE A 117 -14.25 2.94 -21.40
N LEU A 118 -14.09 4.03 -22.15
CA LEU A 118 -14.72 5.31 -21.80
C LEU A 118 -16.25 5.24 -21.76
N LYS A 119 -16.88 4.33 -22.51
CA LYS A 119 -18.33 4.10 -22.46
C LYS A 119 -18.72 3.35 -21.18
N THR A 120 -17.98 2.31 -20.78
CA THR A 120 -18.24 1.53 -19.56
C THR A 120 -17.98 2.31 -18.28
N LEU A 121 -17.08 3.33 -18.31
CA LEU A 121 -16.81 4.17 -17.14
C LEU A 121 -17.90 5.20 -16.82
N LYS A 122 -18.75 5.58 -17.79
CA LYS A 122 -19.75 6.65 -17.61
C LYS A 122 -20.76 6.39 -16.47
N PRO A 123 -21.39 5.20 -16.37
CA PRO A 123 -22.32 4.91 -15.28
C PRO A 123 -21.67 4.94 -13.90
N LEU A 124 -20.35 4.73 -13.83
CA LEU A 124 -19.56 4.68 -12.60
C LEU A 124 -18.85 6.00 -12.27
N SER A 125 -19.22 7.11 -12.92
CA SER A 125 -18.55 8.41 -12.75
C SER A 125 -18.66 9.01 -11.33
N ASP A 126 -19.63 8.57 -10.52
CA ASP A 126 -19.72 8.95 -9.10
C ASP A 126 -18.72 8.19 -8.21
N VAL A 127 -18.14 7.10 -8.72
CA VAL A 127 -17.16 6.29 -8.00
C VAL A 127 -15.76 6.89 -8.23
N PRO A 128 -15.06 7.38 -7.18
CA PRO A 128 -13.85 8.20 -7.35
C PRO A 128 -12.72 7.55 -8.15
N MET A 129 -12.54 6.24 -8.05
CA MET A 129 -11.50 5.54 -8.79
C MET A 129 -11.79 5.52 -10.30
N PHE A 130 -13.05 5.25 -10.69
CA PHE A 130 -13.47 5.23 -12.10
C PHE A 130 -13.47 6.65 -12.71
N ALA A 131 -13.89 7.65 -11.92
CA ALA A 131 -13.78 9.05 -12.31
C ALA A 131 -12.32 9.49 -12.53
N LEU A 132 -11.42 9.11 -11.62
CA LEU A 132 -10.00 9.42 -11.76
C LEU A 132 -9.36 8.68 -12.93
N LEU A 133 -9.75 7.42 -13.17
CA LEU A 133 -9.31 6.68 -14.36
C LEU A 133 -9.74 7.40 -15.63
N SER A 134 -11.01 7.81 -15.75
CA SER A 134 -11.52 8.56 -16.90
C SER A 134 -10.70 9.84 -17.13
N GLN A 135 -10.45 10.60 -16.07
CA GLN A 135 -9.62 11.81 -16.14
C GLN A 135 -8.19 11.52 -16.64
N ARG A 136 -7.57 10.41 -16.20
CA ARG A 136 -6.22 10.02 -16.63
C ARG A 136 -6.18 9.56 -18.08
N ILE A 137 -7.17 8.79 -18.52
CA ILE A 137 -7.30 8.39 -19.93
C ILE A 137 -7.32 9.64 -20.82
N ASP A 138 -8.13 10.64 -20.47
CA ASP A 138 -8.21 11.89 -21.23
C ASP A 138 -6.87 12.65 -21.25
N GLN A 139 -6.16 12.68 -20.12
CA GLN A 139 -4.86 13.35 -19.99
C GLN A 139 -3.72 12.64 -20.75
N GLN A 140 -3.80 11.32 -20.88
CA GLN A 140 -2.73 10.46 -21.40
C GLN A 140 -3.05 9.90 -22.79
N ARG A 141 -4.11 10.37 -23.45
CA ARG A 141 -4.60 9.82 -24.73
C ARG A 141 -3.56 9.75 -25.86
N ASN A 142 -2.53 10.60 -25.81
CA ASN A 142 -1.46 10.64 -26.81
C ASN A 142 -0.20 9.85 -26.39
N ASP A 143 -0.20 9.22 -25.22
CA ASP A 143 0.91 8.46 -24.66
C ASP A 143 0.43 7.03 -24.37
N HIS A 144 0.51 6.19 -25.42
CA HIS A 144 -0.03 4.82 -25.38
C HIS A 144 0.59 3.98 -24.27
N ASP A 145 1.91 4.09 -24.04
CA ASP A 145 2.60 3.33 -23.00
C ASP A 145 2.09 3.70 -21.61
N LYS A 146 1.92 5.01 -21.32
CA LYS A 146 1.34 5.46 -20.04
C LYS A 146 -0.12 5.06 -19.88
N LEU A 147 -0.88 5.08 -20.97
CA LEU A 147 -2.28 4.67 -20.96
C LEU A 147 -2.41 3.18 -20.60
N ILE A 148 -1.66 2.32 -21.27
CA ILE A 148 -1.63 0.87 -21.00
C ILE A 148 -1.19 0.61 -19.57
N ALA A 149 -0.10 1.25 -19.11
CA ALA A 149 0.36 1.13 -17.73
C ALA A 149 -0.70 1.57 -16.71
N THR A 150 -1.45 2.65 -17.00
CA THR A 150 -2.54 3.12 -16.14
C THR A 150 -3.70 2.12 -16.09
N LEU A 151 -4.08 1.53 -17.23
CA LEU A 151 -5.16 0.54 -17.30
C LEU A 151 -4.78 -0.78 -16.61
N LYS A 152 -3.54 -1.28 -16.80
CA LYS A 152 -3.00 -2.45 -16.08
C LYS A 152 -2.93 -2.22 -14.56
N SER A 153 -2.44 -1.05 -14.16
CA SER A 153 -2.41 -0.65 -12.75
C SER A 153 -3.82 -0.60 -12.15
N PHE A 154 -4.77 -0.05 -12.89
CA PHE A 154 -6.17 0.02 -12.46
C PHE A 154 -6.75 -1.39 -12.30
N SER A 155 -6.57 -2.27 -13.28
CA SER A 155 -7.15 -3.61 -13.27
C SER A 155 -6.47 -4.59 -12.32
N GLY A 156 -5.25 -4.26 -11.86
CA GLY A 156 -4.42 -5.15 -11.04
C GLY A 156 -3.93 -6.37 -11.81
N PHE A 157 -3.90 -6.30 -13.15
CA PHE A 157 -3.55 -7.43 -14.02
C PHE A 157 -2.35 -7.09 -14.91
N TYR A 158 -1.37 -8.00 -14.88
CA TYR A 158 -0.08 -7.89 -15.58
C TYR A 158 0.25 -9.19 -16.31
N PHE A 159 -0.77 -9.87 -16.87
CA PHE A 159 -0.63 -11.22 -17.43
C PHE A 159 0.44 -11.29 -18.53
N ASN A 160 0.48 -10.32 -19.45
CA ASN A 160 1.50 -10.26 -20.50
C ASN A 160 2.94 -10.20 -19.94
N GLU A 161 3.12 -9.61 -18.74
CA GLU A 161 4.41 -9.50 -18.08
C GLU A 161 4.76 -10.70 -17.18
N THR A 162 3.77 -11.31 -16.54
CA THR A 162 3.99 -12.32 -15.49
C THR A 162 3.61 -13.75 -15.91
N GLY A 163 2.74 -13.90 -16.90
CA GLY A 163 2.07 -15.16 -17.23
C GLY A 163 1.12 -15.66 -16.13
N THR A 164 0.73 -14.80 -15.17
CA THR A 164 -0.13 -15.18 -14.04
C THR A 164 -1.40 -14.34 -13.98
N THR A 165 -2.49 -14.94 -13.53
CA THR A 165 -3.79 -14.26 -13.33
C THR A 165 -4.04 -13.91 -11.86
N GLN A 166 -2.94 -13.81 -11.10
CA GLN A 166 -2.96 -13.37 -9.71
C GLN A 166 -3.57 -11.96 -9.62
N ASP A 167 -4.60 -11.81 -8.80
CA ASP A 167 -5.26 -10.53 -8.55
C ASP A 167 -4.30 -9.61 -7.76
N TRP A 168 -3.51 -8.79 -8.45
CA TRP A 168 -2.68 -7.78 -7.79
C TRP A 168 -3.54 -6.62 -7.31
N SER A 169 -2.93 -5.80 -6.45
CA SER A 169 -3.64 -4.63 -5.96
C SER A 169 -3.96 -3.65 -7.09
N CYS A 170 -5.24 -3.32 -7.28
CA CYS A 170 -5.74 -2.27 -8.15
C CYS A 170 -5.41 -0.88 -7.60
N PHE A 171 -4.67 -0.07 -8.34
CA PHE A 171 -4.41 1.32 -7.99
C PHE A 171 -4.23 2.19 -9.23
N LEU A 172 -4.26 3.50 -9.05
CA LEU A 172 -3.95 4.46 -10.12
C LEU A 172 -2.58 5.06 -9.80
N GLY A 173 -1.53 4.33 -10.18
CA GLY A 173 -0.15 4.63 -9.81
C GLY A 173 0.35 5.96 -10.36
N ASP A 174 1.03 6.72 -9.53
CA ASP A 174 1.91 7.82 -9.92
C ASP A 174 3.36 7.34 -9.80
N ALA A 175 4.25 7.90 -10.61
CA ALA A 175 5.68 7.81 -10.37
C ALA A 175 6.08 8.80 -9.28
N ILE A 176 7.08 8.45 -8.47
CA ILE A 176 7.70 9.41 -7.57
C ILE A 176 8.70 10.24 -8.41
N PRO A 177 8.61 11.58 -8.45
CA PRO A 177 9.60 12.40 -9.15
C PRO A 177 11.02 12.14 -8.64
N ASP A 178 12.03 12.19 -9.51
CA ASP A 178 13.43 11.95 -9.11
C ASP A 178 13.93 12.99 -8.10
N ASP A 179 13.43 14.22 -8.20
CA ASP A 179 13.73 15.35 -7.33
C ASP A 179 12.77 15.49 -6.13
N PHE A 180 11.96 14.46 -5.86
CA PHE A 180 11.02 14.49 -4.75
C PHE A 180 11.74 14.63 -3.39
N ASN A 181 11.41 15.68 -2.64
CA ASN A 181 11.95 15.89 -1.30
C ASN A 181 11.15 15.08 -0.26
N PHE A 182 11.79 14.07 0.32
CA PHE A 182 11.20 13.24 1.38
C PHE A 182 11.24 13.87 2.77
N ASP A 183 12.07 14.89 3.01
CA ASP A 183 12.22 15.44 4.36
C ASP A 183 10.92 16.07 4.86
N GLY A 184 10.39 15.52 5.95
CA GLY A 184 9.10 15.90 6.53
C GLY A 184 7.86 15.47 5.74
N ALA A 185 8.00 14.84 4.57
CA ALA A 185 6.88 14.38 3.76
C ALA A 185 6.07 13.30 4.50
N LYS A 186 4.75 13.36 4.48
CA LYS A 186 3.87 12.41 5.16
C LYS A 186 3.54 11.22 4.27
N VAL A 187 3.92 10.03 4.73
CA VAL A 187 3.71 8.76 4.01
C VAL A 187 2.69 7.90 4.75
N CYS A 188 1.60 7.55 4.07
CA CYS A 188 0.61 6.59 4.54
C CYS A 188 0.70 5.30 3.72
N PHE A 189 0.30 4.17 4.30
CA PHE A 189 0.16 2.94 3.52
C PHE A 189 -1.22 2.32 3.71
N THR A 190 -1.67 1.64 2.64
CA THR A 190 -2.88 0.84 2.57
C THR A 190 -2.55 -0.55 2.03
N GLY A 191 -3.18 -1.60 2.56
CA GLY A 191 -2.75 -2.98 2.29
C GLY A 191 -1.47 -3.38 3.03
N GLY A 192 -1.12 -4.66 2.95
CA GLY A 192 0.16 -5.21 3.38
C GLY A 192 1.13 -5.28 2.19
N ILE A 193 2.43 -5.39 2.48
CA ILE A 193 3.45 -5.63 1.46
C ILE A 193 4.06 -7.01 1.73
N THR A 194 3.92 -7.93 0.79
CA THR A 194 4.37 -9.32 0.93
C THR A 194 5.85 -9.35 1.34
N GLY A 195 6.16 -10.08 2.41
CA GLY A 195 7.53 -10.22 2.91
C GLY A 195 8.12 -8.98 3.60
N VAL A 196 7.38 -7.86 3.70
CA VAL A 196 7.88 -6.63 4.33
C VAL A 196 7.02 -6.24 5.54
N PRO A 197 7.51 -6.50 6.77
CA PRO A 197 6.79 -6.14 7.99
C PRO A 197 6.50 -4.64 8.09
N ARG A 198 5.34 -4.28 8.66
CA ARG A 198 4.95 -2.88 8.88
C ARG A 198 5.99 -2.07 9.66
N SER A 199 6.72 -2.70 10.58
CA SER A 199 7.82 -2.09 11.33
C SER A 199 8.98 -1.68 10.41
N SER A 200 9.35 -2.52 9.44
CA SER A 200 10.38 -2.20 8.44
C SER A 200 9.96 -1.04 7.55
N LEU A 201 8.70 -0.97 7.12
CA LEU A 201 8.17 0.17 6.34
C LEU A 201 8.24 1.49 7.11
N LYS A 202 7.92 1.48 8.42
CA LYS A 202 8.08 2.67 9.27
C LYS A 202 9.53 3.12 9.38
N ARG A 203 10.46 2.16 9.50
CA ARG A 203 11.89 2.44 9.54
C ARG A 203 12.39 3.04 8.22
N GLN A 204 11.95 2.50 7.07
CA GLN A 204 12.27 3.07 5.75
C GLN A 204 11.82 4.53 5.63
N VAL A 205 10.56 4.83 5.98
CA VAL A 205 10.04 6.21 5.99
C VAL A 205 10.94 7.12 6.85
N SER A 206 11.29 6.67 8.05
CA SER A 206 12.11 7.44 8.99
C SER A 206 13.53 7.68 8.46
N ASN A 207 14.15 6.66 7.85
CA ASN A 207 15.48 6.74 7.24
C ASN A 207 15.52 7.71 6.06
N MET A 208 14.40 7.93 5.38
CA MET A 208 14.29 8.89 4.28
C MET A 208 14.00 10.33 4.77
N GLY A 209 13.93 10.55 6.10
CA GLY A 209 13.54 11.84 6.69
C GLY A 209 12.03 12.15 6.64
N ALA A 210 11.23 11.22 6.10
CA ALA A 210 9.79 11.34 5.99
C ALA A 210 9.08 10.98 7.31
N VAL A 211 7.79 11.32 7.39
CA VAL A 211 6.92 11.12 8.56
C VAL A 211 5.90 10.04 8.27
N PHE A 212 5.83 9.03 9.14
CA PHE A 212 4.84 7.96 9.01
C PHE A 212 3.46 8.43 9.47
N SER A 213 2.45 8.33 8.59
CA SER A 213 1.04 8.57 8.92
C SER A 213 0.25 7.27 9.01
N LYS A 214 -0.39 7.03 10.18
CA LYS A 214 -1.24 5.86 10.40
C LYS A 214 -2.55 5.91 9.60
N SER A 215 -3.12 7.11 9.46
CA SER A 215 -4.37 7.38 8.73
C SER A 215 -4.13 8.23 7.49
N PHE A 216 -5.03 8.12 6.53
CA PHE A 216 -5.03 9.01 5.37
C PHE A 216 -5.70 10.34 5.73
N SER A 217 -5.13 11.45 5.28
CA SER A 217 -5.68 12.81 5.43
C SER A 217 -5.24 13.69 4.25
N SER A 218 -5.81 14.89 4.11
CA SER A 218 -5.43 15.82 3.04
C SER A 218 -3.98 16.29 3.11
N GLY A 219 -3.31 16.14 4.26
CA GLY A 219 -1.89 16.46 4.42
C GLY A 219 -0.95 15.30 4.13
N VAL A 220 -1.43 14.14 3.67
CA VAL A 220 -0.57 13.03 3.24
C VAL A 220 -0.03 13.33 1.85
N ASP A 221 1.30 13.25 1.71
CA ASP A 221 2.00 13.50 0.45
C ASP A 221 2.09 12.24 -0.41
N ILE A 222 2.26 11.07 0.22
CA ILE A 222 2.36 9.77 -0.46
C ILE A 222 1.44 8.74 0.21
N LEU A 223 0.56 8.12 -0.58
CA LEU A 223 -0.15 6.90 -0.24
C LEU A 223 0.49 5.71 -0.97
N VAL A 224 1.16 4.83 -0.23
CA VAL A 224 1.70 3.58 -0.77
C VAL A 224 0.61 2.50 -0.72
N VAL A 225 0.34 1.88 -1.87
CA VAL A 225 -0.58 0.76 -2.01
C VAL A 225 0.22 -0.54 -2.00
N GLY A 226 -0.02 -1.37 -0.99
CA GLY A 226 0.56 -2.71 -0.88
C GLY A 226 0.04 -3.67 -1.93
N ASP A 227 0.67 -4.83 -2.06
CA ASP A 227 0.23 -5.93 -2.95
C ASP A 227 -0.77 -6.87 -2.25
N GLU A 228 -0.78 -6.93 -0.92
CA GLU A 228 -1.74 -7.74 -0.17
C GLU A 228 -3.13 -7.07 -0.13
N CYS A 229 -4.10 -7.70 -0.80
CA CYS A 229 -5.51 -7.31 -0.79
C CYS A 229 -6.16 -7.62 0.58
N SER A 230 -6.76 -6.62 1.23
CA SER A 230 -7.56 -6.83 2.45
C SER A 230 -8.90 -7.53 2.12
N ARG A 231 -9.54 -8.22 3.08
CA ARG A 231 -10.84 -8.91 2.83
C ARG A 231 -11.94 -8.01 2.23
N GLY A 232 -11.98 -6.71 2.55
CA GLY A 232 -12.95 -5.75 1.98
C GLY A 232 -12.66 -5.30 0.55
N TRP A 233 -11.46 -5.61 0.02
CA TRP A 233 -11.13 -5.43 -1.39
C TRP A 233 -11.74 -6.51 -2.28
N ILE A 234 -12.04 -7.69 -1.73
CA ILE A 234 -12.59 -8.82 -2.49
C ILE A 234 -13.98 -8.48 -3.05
N GLU A 235 -14.68 -7.52 -2.45
CA GLU A 235 -16.02 -7.10 -2.87
C GLU A 235 -16.03 -5.80 -3.71
N ASN A 236 -15.12 -4.85 -3.45
CA ASN A 236 -15.12 -3.51 -4.08
C ASN A 236 -13.86 -3.19 -4.89
N ASN A 237 -12.92 -4.13 -5.04
CA ASN A 237 -11.62 -4.00 -5.72
C ASN A 237 -10.65 -2.91 -5.21
N TYR A 238 -11.08 -2.02 -4.31
CA TYR A 238 -10.21 -1.04 -3.67
C TYR A 238 -10.71 -0.60 -2.28
N GLY A 239 -9.84 0.07 -1.48
CA GLY A 239 -10.06 0.34 -0.06
C GLY A 239 -10.33 1.82 0.27
N THR A 240 -10.87 2.09 1.46
CA THR A 240 -11.29 3.45 1.90
C THR A 240 -10.20 4.52 1.86
N LYS A 241 -8.92 4.15 2.08
CA LYS A 241 -7.78 5.09 1.95
C LYS A 241 -7.51 5.46 0.50
N LEU A 242 -7.60 4.48 -0.41
CA LEU A 242 -7.41 4.71 -1.84
C LEU A 242 -8.58 5.52 -2.40
N ASP A 243 -9.81 5.23 -1.97
CA ASP A 243 -10.99 6.05 -2.27
C ASP A 243 -10.80 7.52 -1.86
N ALA A 244 -10.34 7.75 -0.63
CA ALA A 244 -10.07 9.10 -0.13
C ALA A 244 -8.95 9.81 -0.90
N ALA A 245 -7.92 9.07 -1.33
CA ALA A 245 -6.84 9.62 -2.16
C ALA A 245 -7.34 9.99 -3.57
N CYS A 246 -8.16 9.14 -4.20
CA CYS A 246 -8.79 9.44 -5.48
C CYS A 246 -9.67 10.70 -5.38
N LYS A 247 -10.51 10.81 -4.35
CA LYS A 247 -11.30 12.02 -4.06
C LYS A 247 -10.44 13.27 -3.89
N LEU A 248 -9.29 13.14 -3.23
CA LEU A 248 -8.37 14.26 -3.04
C LEU A 248 -7.73 14.70 -4.36
N LYS A 249 -7.30 13.75 -5.20
CA LYS A 249 -6.76 14.04 -6.55
C LYS A 249 -7.79 14.70 -7.46
N LEU A 250 -9.03 14.20 -7.50
CA LEU A 250 -10.12 14.79 -8.27
C LEU A 250 -10.40 16.26 -7.87
N LYS A 251 -10.10 16.62 -6.62
CA LYS A 251 -10.18 18.00 -6.11
C LYS A 251 -8.92 18.85 -6.36
N GLY A 252 -7.95 18.34 -7.12
CA GLY A 252 -6.68 19.01 -7.42
C GLY A 252 -5.59 18.83 -6.35
N GLY A 253 -5.78 17.91 -5.40
CA GLY A 253 -4.75 17.57 -4.41
C GLY A 253 -3.54 16.89 -5.05
N LYS A 254 -2.35 17.13 -4.48
CA LYS A 254 -1.07 16.67 -5.05
C LYS A 254 -0.55 15.35 -4.48
N VAL A 255 -1.38 14.62 -3.72
CA VAL A 255 -1.00 13.32 -3.16
C VAL A 255 -0.55 12.37 -4.27
N LEU A 256 0.57 11.68 -4.04
CA LEU A 256 1.04 10.60 -4.90
C LEU A 256 0.45 9.27 -4.42
N ILE A 257 -0.16 8.51 -5.32
CA ILE A 257 -0.61 7.13 -5.08
C ILE A 257 0.44 6.22 -5.71
N VAL A 258 1.24 5.52 -4.92
CA VAL A 258 2.41 4.78 -5.43
C VAL A 258 2.28 3.29 -5.14
N SER A 259 2.84 2.45 -6.00
CA SER A 259 2.89 1.00 -5.77
C SER A 259 3.89 0.66 -4.66
N SER A 260 3.73 -0.53 -4.08
CA SER A 260 4.70 -1.10 -3.14
C SER A 260 6.09 -1.23 -3.79
N ASN A 261 6.15 -1.65 -5.05
CA ASN A 261 7.41 -1.83 -5.76
C ASN A 261 8.15 -0.50 -5.98
N GLU A 262 7.45 0.54 -6.47
CA GLU A 262 8.02 1.89 -6.62
C GLU A 262 8.55 2.41 -5.28
N TRP A 263 7.78 2.22 -4.21
CA TRP A 263 8.21 2.59 -2.87
C TRP A 263 9.47 1.83 -2.43
N LEU A 264 9.53 0.51 -2.61
CA LEU A 264 10.66 -0.31 -2.19
C LEU A 264 11.94 0.02 -2.96
N VAL A 265 11.84 0.20 -4.28
CA VAL A 265 12.97 0.62 -5.13
C VAL A 265 13.46 2.00 -4.71
N ARG A 266 12.55 2.93 -4.45
CA ARG A 266 12.95 4.27 -4.01
C ARG A 266 13.59 4.25 -2.62
N ALA A 267 13.00 3.52 -1.68
CA ALA A 267 13.48 3.42 -0.31
C ALA A 267 14.82 2.68 -0.19
N SER A 268 15.14 1.76 -1.10
CA SER A 268 16.45 1.09 -1.12
C SER A 268 17.56 1.97 -1.70
N ASN A 269 17.23 2.85 -2.65
CA ASN A 269 18.18 3.73 -3.33
C ASN A 269 18.46 5.03 -2.57
N VAL A 270 17.60 5.41 -1.63
CA VAL A 270 17.81 6.61 -0.81
C VAL A 270 18.85 6.31 0.26
N VAL A 271 20.05 6.87 0.07
CA VAL A 271 21.05 6.95 1.12
C VAL A 271 20.45 7.81 2.23
N ASP A 272 20.27 7.24 3.41
CA ASP A 272 19.76 7.97 4.56
C ASP A 272 20.69 9.18 4.83
N PRO A 273 20.21 10.42 4.59
CA PRO A 273 21.06 11.60 4.64
C PRO A 273 21.54 11.90 6.06
N ARG A 274 20.90 11.27 7.06
CA ARG A 274 21.19 11.40 8.47
C ARG A 274 21.89 10.16 9.02
N LEU A 275 22.27 9.18 8.17
CA LEU A 275 22.89 7.93 8.61
C LEU A 275 24.13 8.20 9.45
N ASP A 276 25.06 9.01 8.93
CA ASP A 276 26.31 9.35 9.62
C ASP A 276 26.04 10.07 10.96
N ALA A 277 25.10 11.03 10.98
CA ALA A 277 24.71 11.71 12.21
C ALA A 277 24.07 10.75 13.24
N ARG A 278 23.21 9.84 12.78
CA ARG A 278 22.54 8.85 13.62
C ARG A 278 23.51 7.78 14.13
N GLU A 279 24.44 7.30 13.31
CA GLU A 279 25.48 6.36 13.71
C GLU A 279 26.44 7.00 14.72
N LYS A 280 26.83 8.26 14.51
CA LYS A 280 27.59 9.04 15.49
C LYS A 280 26.83 9.22 16.80
N ALA A 281 25.54 9.56 16.73
CA ALA A 281 24.69 9.68 17.93
C ALA A 281 24.52 8.33 18.63
N TRP A 282 24.31 7.24 17.89
CA TRP A 282 24.21 5.89 18.42
C TRP A 282 25.51 5.45 19.11
N ALA A 283 26.66 5.69 18.49
CA ALA A 283 27.98 5.42 19.06
C ALA A 283 28.24 6.29 20.30
N LYS A 284 27.91 7.59 20.24
CA LYS A 284 28.01 8.54 21.36
C LYS A 284 27.08 8.14 22.51
N PHE A 285 25.90 7.56 22.25
CA PHE A 285 25.02 7.04 23.29
C PHE A 285 25.71 5.90 24.06
N GLY A 286 26.40 4.99 23.37
CA GLY A 286 27.10 3.87 23.98
C GLY A 286 26.17 2.87 24.66
N ASP A 287 26.70 2.02 25.54
CA ASP A 287 25.89 1.04 26.27
C ASP A 287 25.46 1.59 27.64
N ALA A 288 24.22 1.30 28.01
CA ALA A 288 23.66 1.58 29.33
C ALA A 288 23.30 0.26 30.02
N LEU A 289 23.61 0.14 31.31
CA LEU A 289 23.36 -1.06 32.11
C LEU A 289 22.38 -0.82 33.27
N CYS A 290 22.23 0.43 33.69
CA CYS A 290 21.29 0.89 34.71
C CYS A 290 20.70 2.27 34.36
N PHE A 291 19.71 2.73 35.13
CA PHE A 291 19.05 4.01 34.89
C PHE A 291 20.03 5.19 34.92
N ASP A 292 20.93 5.26 35.90
CA ASP A 292 21.97 6.31 35.96
C ASP A 292 22.85 6.36 34.70
N SER A 293 23.26 5.20 34.20
CA SER A 293 24.06 5.13 32.98
C SER A 293 23.25 5.53 31.74
N LEU A 294 21.93 5.26 31.74
CA LEU A 294 21.01 5.71 30.69
C LEU A 294 20.90 7.23 30.69
N VAL A 295 20.65 7.85 31.85
CA VAL A 295 20.56 9.32 31.98
C VAL A 295 21.85 9.99 31.51
N LYS A 296 23.02 9.47 31.91
CA LYS A 296 24.33 9.97 31.45
C LYS A 296 24.48 9.85 29.93
N ALA A 297 24.11 8.71 29.34
CA ALA A 297 24.16 8.49 27.90
C ALA A 297 23.26 9.47 27.13
N VAL A 298 22.05 9.72 27.61
CA VAL A 298 21.10 10.65 26.98
C VAL A 298 21.59 12.08 27.03
N ASN A 299 22.08 12.54 28.19
CA ASN A 299 22.67 13.86 28.32
C ASN A 299 23.84 14.04 27.36
N ARG A 300 24.72 13.04 27.27
CA ARG A 300 25.86 13.03 26.35
C ARG A 300 25.41 13.09 24.89
N VAL A 301 24.39 12.34 24.48
CA VAL A 301 23.95 12.34 23.08
C VAL A 301 23.22 13.63 22.68
N CYS A 302 22.54 14.30 23.61
CA CYS A 302 21.81 15.55 23.36
C CYS A 302 22.68 16.81 23.43
N GLU A 303 23.93 16.68 23.92
CA GLU A 303 24.86 17.79 24.05
C GLU A 303 25.20 18.43 22.69
N GLY A 304 25.04 19.76 22.60
CA GLY A 304 25.30 20.54 21.38
C GLY A 304 24.11 20.63 20.42
N VAL A 305 22.98 20.03 20.78
CA VAL A 305 21.76 19.92 19.97
C VAL A 305 20.64 20.70 20.69
N PRO A 306 19.64 21.30 20.02
CA PRO A 306 18.54 22.05 20.67
C PRO A 306 17.52 21.14 21.42
N LEU A 307 18.03 20.21 22.23
CA LEU A 307 17.31 19.22 23.02
C LEU A 307 17.72 19.32 24.49
N THR A 308 16.76 19.25 25.41
CA THR A 308 17.00 19.22 26.87
C THR A 308 16.56 17.88 27.42
N VAL A 309 17.31 17.38 28.40
CA VAL A 309 16.97 16.17 29.16
C VAL A 309 16.36 16.57 30.49
N SER A 310 15.27 15.93 30.89
CA SER A 310 14.71 16.03 32.23
C SER A 310 14.64 14.65 32.87
N GLU A 311 14.74 14.65 34.20
CA GLU A 311 14.69 13.45 35.02
C GLU A 311 13.66 13.64 36.13
N TYR A 312 12.89 12.60 36.41
CA TYR A 312 11.96 12.55 37.52
C TYR A 312 12.04 11.19 38.20
N GLN A 313 12.20 11.21 39.52
CA GLN A 313 12.26 10.04 40.36
C GLN A 313 11.23 10.17 41.49
N ASN A 314 10.46 9.11 41.69
CA ASN A 314 9.59 8.94 42.84
C ASN A 314 9.90 7.59 43.48
N GLU A 315 10.62 7.62 44.60
CA GLU A 315 11.06 6.42 45.31
C GLU A 315 9.89 5.66 45.95
N GLU A 316 8.85 6.36 46.40
CA GLU A 316 7.66 5.74 47.01
C GLU A 316 6.87 4.89 46.00
N LEU A 317 6.86 5.31 44.72
CA LEU A 317 6.14 4.65 43.64
C LEU A 317 7.04 3.76 42.76
N ASP A 318 8.32 3.61 43.12
CA ASP A 318 9.36 2.94 42.32
C ASP A 318 9.33 3.36 40.84
N ARG A 319 9.25 4.68 40.63
CA ARG A 319 9.03 5.28 39.30
C ARG A 319 10.20 6.18 38.92
N TRP A 320 10.82 5.87 37.79
CA TRP A 320 11.92 6.64 37.21
C TRP A 320 11.59 7.02 35.77
N VAL A 321 11.76 8.29 35.43
CA VAL A 321 11.49 8.82 34.09
C VAL A 321 12.67 9.66 33.63
N VAL A 322 13.16 9.40 32.43
CA VAL A 322 14.04 10.31 31.69
C VAL A 322 13.36 10.72 30.40
N ALA A 323 13.30 12.02 30.11
CA ALA A 323 12.61 12.56 28.94
C ALA A 323 13.47 13.57 28.19
N ILE A 324 13.36 13.56 26.87
CA ILE A 324 14.00 14.48 25.93
C ILE A 324 12.94 15.45 25.42
N HIS A 325 13.27 16.74 25.46
CA HIS A 325 12.41 17.85 25.10
C HIS A 325 13.10 18.70 24.04
N ARG A 326 12.36 19.27 23.10
CA ARG A 326 12.88 20.38 22.29
C ARG A 326 13.05 21.63 23.14
N GLN A 327 13.96 22.50 22.74
CA GLN A 327 14.20 23.79 23.37
C GLN A 327 13.57 24.95 22.60
N TRP A 328 13.10 25.96 23.33
CA TRP A 328 12.88 27.29 22.77
C TRP A 328 14.22 27.93 22.38
N LYS A 329 14.21 28.95 21.51
CA LYS A 329 15.41 29.76 21.23
C LYS A 329 16.07 30.35 22.49
N SER A 330 15.31 30.48 23.58
CA SER A 330 15.79 30.93 24.89
C SER A 330 16.49 29.83 25.71
N GLY A 331 16.67 28.62 25.18
CA GLY A 331 17.23 27.45 25.88
C GLY A 331 16.29 26.77 26.88
N LYS A 332 15.05 27.24 27.03
CA LYS A 332 14.07 26.63 27.95
C LYS A 332 13.42 25.40 27.32
N PRO A 333 13.20 24.31 28.06
CA PRO A 333 12.54 23.12 27.52
C PRO A 333 11.05 23.38 27.21
N LEU A 334 10.58 22.80 26.11
CA LEU A 334 9.16 22.68 25.79
C LEU A 334 8.49 21.66 26.72
N LYS A 335 7.21 21.88 27.03
CA LYS A 335 6.42 20.94 27.87
C LYS A 335 6.24 19.56 27.23
N LYS A 336 6.27 19.47 25.90
CA LYS A 336 6.11 18.21 25.16
C LYS A 336 7.37 17.35 25.31
N MET A 337 7.19 16.10 25.72
CA MET A 337 8.22 15.07 25.67
C MET A 337 8.29 14.52 24.24
N GLU A 338 9.40 14.77 23.55
CA GLU A 338 9.62 14.21 22.21
C GLU A 338 10.04 12.74 22.29
N LEU A 339 10.69 12.34 23.38
CA LEU A 339 10.99 10.95 23.69
C LEU A 339 11.09 10.80 25.22
N PHE A 340 10.63 9.70 25.77
CA PHE A 340 10.77 9.36 27.18
C PHE A 340 11.00 7.87 27.37
N PHE A 341 11.71 7.57 28.45
CA PHE A 341 11.87 6.26 29.03
C PHE A 341 11.32 6.31 30.45
N GLU A 342 10.47 5.35 30.79
CA GLU A 342 9.88 5.20 32.11
C GLU A 342 10.10 3.78 32.63
N HIS A 343 10.53 3.66 33.88
CA HIS A 343 10.41 2.44 34.65
C HIS A 343 9.34 2.65 35.73
N SER A 344 8.40 1.72 35.82
CA SER A 344 7.37 1.71 36.86
C SER A 344 6.99 0.25 37.13
N LEU A 345 7.34 -0.27 38.31
CA LEU A 345 7.00 -1.65 38.70
C LEU A 345 5.50 -1.86 38.86
N TYR A 346 4.76 -0.79 39.16
CA TYR A 346 3.37 -0.88 39.54
C TYR A 346 2.45 -0.06 38.65
N HIS A 347 1.20 -0.51 38.53
CA HIS A 347 0.07 0.30 38.09
C HIS A 347 -0.65 0.79 39.33
N TYR A 348 -0.81 2.11 39.43
CA TYR A 348 -1.51 2.77 40.52
C TYR A 348 -2.87 3.25 40.03
N ASN A 349 -3.94 2.72 40.62
CA ASN A 349 -5.29 3.21 40.37
C ASN A 349 -5.56 4.41 41.27
N VAL A 350 -5.72 5.59 40.66
CA VAL A 350 -5.90 6.86 41.38
C VAL A 350 -7.24 6.92 42.11
N GLU A 351 -8.25 6.18 41.64
CA GLU A 351 -9.60 6.18 42.23
C GLU A 351 -9.70 5.22 43.41
N THR A 352 -9.05 4.05 43.33
CA THR A 352 -9.11 3.02 44.37
C THR A 352 -7.91 3.01 45.31
N GLY A 353 -6.82 3.71 44.95
CA GLY A 353 -5.54 3.66 45.65
C GLY A 353 -4.81 2.32 45.52
N GLU A 354 -5.30 1.41 44.67
CA GLU A 354 -4.80 0.05 44.54
C GLU A 354 -3.55 -0.01 43.65
N GLN A 355 -2.59 -0.83 44.09
CA GLN A 355 -1.30 -1.02 43.43
C GLN A 355 -1.20 -2.45 42.90
N THR A 356 -0.93 -2.60 41.59
CA THR A 356 -0.82 -3.92 40.94
C THR A 356 0.48 -4.03 40.14
N ASP A 357 1.11 -5.20 40.13
CA ASP A 357 2.38 -5.42 39.45
C ASP A 357 2.26 -5.31 37.92
N ARG A 358 3.23 -4.65 37.29
CA ARG A 358 3.35 -4.58 35.83
C ARG A 358 4.18 -5.73 35.31
N ALA A 359 3.58 -6.55 34.45
CA ALA A 359 4.30 -7.57 33.68
C ALA A 359 5.36 -6.99 32.71
N ARG A 360 5.24 -5.69 32.36
CA ARG A 360 6.13 -4.97 31.44
C ARG A 360 6.48 -3.59 32.02
N PRO A 361 7.41 -3.52 32.98
CA PRO A 361 7.64 -2.30 33.78
C PRO A 361 8.45 -1.23 33.04
N TRP A 362 9.09 -1.57 31.91
CA TRP A 362 9.92 -0.67 31.12
C TRP A 362 9.12 -0.11 29.95
N VAL A 363 9.00 1.22 29.85
CA VAL A 363 8.15 1.89 28.87
C VAL A 363 8.97 2.90 28.08
N VAL A 364 8.85 2.87 26.76
CA VAL A 364 9.49 3.82 25.85
C VAL A 364 8.42 4.44 24.97
N GLY A 365 8.41 5.77 24.83
CA GLY A 365 7.44 6.46 23.97
C GLY A 365 7.77 7.93 23.80
N GLY A 366 6.92 8.67 23.09
CA GLY A 366 7.07 10.13 22.92
C GLY A 366 7.06 10.57 21.46
N GLY A 367 6.78 11.85 21.25
CA GLY A 367 6.71 12.43 19.90
C GLY A 367 5.66 11.75 19.03
N GLU A 368 6.09 11.21 17.88
CA GLU A 368 5.26 10.42 16.95
C GLU A 368 5.45 8.89 17.13
N SER A 369 6.34 8.46 18.02
CA SER A 369 6.57 7.05 18.30
C SER A 369 5.50 6.49 19.23
N PRO A 370 4.94 5.30 18.93
CA PRO A 370 4.00 4.65 19.84
C PRO A 370 4.66 4.33 21.18
N VAL A 371 3.88 4.41 22.26
CA VAL A 371 4.31 3.95 23.59
C VAL A 371 4.38 2.43 23.58
N VAL A 372 5.54 1.86 23.90
CA VAL A 372 5.79 0.42 23.93
C VAL A 372 6.30 0.04 25.31
N SER A 373 5.72 -1.02 25.89
CA SER A 373 6.15 -1.60 27.16
C SER A 373 6.91 -2.90 26.93
N PHE A 374 7.98 -3.11 27.69
CA PHE A 374 8.89 -4.24 27.60
C PHE A 374 8.99 -4.98 28.93
N GLN A 375 9.13 -6.30 28.86
CA GLN A 375 9.40 -7.15 30.02
C GLN A 375 10.86 -7.03 30.46
N HIS A 376 11.80 -6.94 29.50
CA HIS A 376 13.24 -6.91 29.77
C HIS A 376 13.83 -5.52 29.55
N LYS A 377 14.65 -5.09 30.51
CA LYS A 377 15.36 -3.79 30.50
C LYS A 377 16.18 -3.55 29.25
N ASN A 378 16.97 -4.55 28.83
CA ASN A 378 17.92 -4.38 27.72
C ASN A 378 17.21 -4.03 26.41
N ASN A 379 16.08 -4.67 26.11
CA ASN A 379 15.27 -4.38 24.92
C ASN A 379 14.71 -2.95 24.95
N ALA A 380 14.28 -2.48 26.13
CA ALA A 380 13.79 -1.12 26.30
C ALA A 380 14.93 -0.08 26.13
N PHE A 381 16.11 -0.36 26.68
CA PHE A 381 17.29 0.49 26.55
C PHE A 381 17.75 0.61 25.10
N GLU A 382 17.83 -0.52 24.40
CA GLU A 382 18.20 -0.55 22.98
C GLU A 382 17.19 0.21 22.12
N ARG A 383 15.89 0.01 22.37
CA ARG A 383 14.84 0.76 21.67
C ARG A 383 14.94 2.27 21.93
N PHE A 384 15.19 2.66 23.18
CA PHE A 384 15.31 4.07 23.53
C PHE A 384 16.59 4.70 22.94
N ARG A 385 17.70 3.95 22.86
CA ARG A 385 18.93 4.36 22.16
C ARG A 385 18.67 4.63 20.68
N GLU A 386 17.93 3.75 19.99
CA GLU A 386 17.53 3.92 18.58
C GLU A 386 16.76 5.21 18.34
N LEU A 387 15.76 5.44 19.18
CA LEU A 387 14.89 6.60 19.07
C LEU A 387 15.63 7.89 19.45
N ALA A 388 16.49 7.86 20.46
CA ALA A 388 17.31 9.00 20.87
C ALA A 388 18.32 9.39 19.78
N ALA A 389 19.00 8.41 19.18
CA ALA A 389 19.94 8.66 18.08
C ALA A 389 19.24 9.28 16.86
N SER A 390 18.05 8.78 16.52
CA SER A 390 17.24 9.33 15.42
C SER A 390 16.76 10.75 15.71
N LEU A 391 16.31 11.01 16.95
CA LEU A 391 15.87 12.34 17.38
C LEU A 391 17.03 13.34 17.38
N VAL A 392 18.21 12.93 17.83
CA VAL A 392 19.40 13.78 17.79
C VAL A 392 19.81 14.08 16.35
N ALA A 393 19.85 13.08 15.47
CA ALA A 393 20.20 13.27 14.07
C ALA A 393 19.22 14.19 13.31
N LEU A 394 17.94 14.23 13.72
CA LEU A 394 16.94 15.17 13.20
C LEU A 394 17.24 16.63 13.58
N HIS A 395 17.94 16.86 14.69
CA HIS A 395 18.19 18.18 15.26
C HIS A 395 19.66 18.61 15.22
N SER A 396 20.55 17.76 14.67
CA SER A 396 22.00 18.00 14.56
C SER A 396 22.38 18.90 13.38
#